data_AF-A0A9P9IZN1-F1
#
_entry.id   AF-A0A9P9IZN1-F1
#
_cell.length_a   1.000
_cell.length_b   1.000
_cell.length_c   1.000
_cell.angle_alpha   90.00
_cell.angle_beta   90.00
_cell.angle_gamma   90.00
#
_symmetry.space_group_name_H-M   'P 1'
#
loop_
_entity.id
_entity.type
_entity.pdbx_description
1 polymer ?
#
loop_
_entity_poly.entity_id
_entity_poly.type
_entity_poly.pdbx_seq_one_letter_code
_entity_poly.pdbx_strand_id
1 'polypeptide(L)'
;MQSKVLSVILSFTILGVYCSSRASTPSGCLIVKASGTSSRQNSSLSAAISSLGTGSSSSTACIFMFPSTYEEQVVINAYKGALTLYGYTADTSSYARNQVTINHSKNATAAGSDEASSTVDARGTNFKMYNIDVANAFGVGS
;
A
#
# COMPACT_ATOMS: atom_id res chain seq x y z
N MET A 1 -30.98 -63.87 -4.96
CA MET A 1 -30.20 -63.27 -3.85
C MET A 1 -29.96 -61.80 -4.17
N GLN A 2 -30.01 -60.92 -3.17
CA GLN A 2 -29.71 -59.49 -3.35
C GLN A 2 -28.21 -59.22 -3.25
N SER A 3 -27.74 -58.14 -3.88
CA SER A 3 -26.95 -57.13 -3.18
C SER A 3 -27.12 -55.78 -3.88
N LYS A 4 -27.69 -54.78 -3.19
CA LYS A 4 -27.65 -53.38 -3.62
C LYS A 4 -26.45 -52.73 -2.95
N VAL A 5 -25.43 -52.36 -3.73
CA VAL A 5 -24.30 -51.57 -3.22
C VAL A 5 -24.78 -50.13 -3.02
N LEU A 6 -24.73 -49.65 -1.78
CA LEU A 6 -25.17 -48.31 -1.41
C LEU A 6 -23.94 -47.38 -1.37
N SER A 7 -23.73 -46.59 -2.43
CA SER A 7 -22.65 -45.59 -2.45
C SER A 7 -23.01 -44.36 -1.64
N VAL A 8 -22.20 -44.05 -0.63
CA VAL A 8 -22.27 -42.80 0.15
C VAL A 8 -21.27 -41.80 -0.44
N ILE A 9 -21.75 -40.67 -0.96
CA ILE A 9 -20.92 -39.56 -1.42
C ILE A 9 -20.79 -38.54 -0.30
N LEU A 10 -19.58 -38.34 0.21
CA LEU A 10 -19.29 -37.40 1.29
C LEU A 10 -18.77 -36.08 0.71
N SER A 11 -19.67 -35.14 0.41
CA SER A 11 -19.30 -33.80 -0.06
C SER A 11 -18.77 -32.93 1.08
N PHE A 12 -17.45 -32.77 1.15
CA PHE A 12 -16.82 -31.72 1.96
C PHE A 12 -16.98 -30.35 1.28
N THR A 13 -17.96 -29.55 1.73
CA THR A 13 -17.99 -28.12 1.42
C THR A 13 -16.87 -27.42 2.19
N ILE A 14 -15.73 -27.21 1.55
CA ILE A 14 -14.66 -26.39 2.10
C ILE A 14 -15.19 -24.96 2.20
N LEU A 15 -15.34 -24.45 3.43
CA LEU A 15 -15.51 -23.03 3.69
C LEU A 15 -14.20 -22.32 3.35
N GLY A 16 -14.02 -22.03 2.06
CA GLY A 16 -12.93 -21.18 1.60
C GLY A 16 -13.07 -19.82 2.26
N VAL A 17 -12.07 -19.41 3.05
CA VAL A 17 -11.97 -18.03 3.51
C VAL A 17 -11.66 -17.18 2.29
N TYR A 18 -12.71 -16.67 1.65
CA TYR A 18 -12.61 -15.68 0.58
C TYR A 18 -12.11 -14.37 1.17
N CYS A 19 -10.79 -14.23 1.36
CA CYS A 19 -10.29 -12.91 1.65
C CYS A 19 -10.38 -12.03 0.39
N SER A 20 -10.84 -10.81 0.60
CA SER A 20 -10.85 -9.77 -0.41
C SER A 20 -9.39 -9.43 -0.79
N SER A 21 -9.05 -9.54 -2.07
CA SER A 21 -7.72 -9.16 -2.57
C SER A 21 -7.74 -7.76 -3.19
N ARG A 22 -6.58 -7.13 -3.30
CA ARG A 22 -6.38 -5.88 -4.03
C ARG A 22 -5.27 -6.05 -5.06
N ALA A 23 -5.51 -6.95 -6.01
CA ALA A 23 -4.56 -7.32 -7.05
C ALA A 23 -4.52 -6.36 -8.26
N SER A 24 -5.36 -5.32 -8.28
CA SER A 24 -5.48 -4.36 -9.38
C SER A 24 -5.82 -2.95 -8.88
N THR A 25 -5.44 -1.94 -9.65
CA THR A 25 -5.74 -0.52 -9.41
C THR A 25 -7.25 -0.28 -9.23
N PRO A 26 -7.71 0.26 -8.08
CA PRO A 26 -9.09 0.71 -7.94
C PRO A 26 -9.39 1.91 -8.87
N SER A 27 -10.64 2.05 -9.30
CA SER A 27 -11.04 3.12 -10.22
C SER A 27 -10.69 4.51 -9.67
N GLY A 28 -10.12 5.37 -10.53
CA GLY A 28 -9.74 6.74 -10.19
C GLY A 28 -8.39 6.89 -9.45
N CYS A 29 -7.72 5.80 -9.04
CA CYS A 29 -6.44 5.92 -8.37
C CYS A 29 -5.27 6.13 -9.36
N LEU A 30 -4.32 6.97 -8.98
CA LEU A 30 -3.01 7.04 -9.65
C LEU A 30 -2.26 5.72 -9.45
N ILE A 31 -1.43 5.35 -10.42
CA ILE A 31 -0.63 4.12 -10.38
C ILE A 31 0.82 4.47 -10.04
N VAL A 32 1.39 3.73 -9.08
CA VAL A 32 2.82 3.69 -8.77
C VAL A 32 3.34 2.28 -9.05
N LYS A 33 4.47 2.18 -9.77
CA LYS A 33 5.14 0.93 -10.09
C LYS A 33 6.63 1.19 -10.31
N ALA A 34 7.51 0.50 -9.58
CA ALA A 34 8.95 0.77 -9.64
C ALA A 34 9.60 0.52 -11.01
N SER A 35 9.05 -0.38 -11.84
CA SER A 35 9.61 -0.76 -13.14
C SER A 35 8.56 -1.02 -14.23
N GLY A 36 8.95 -0.83 -15.49
CA GLY A 36 8.06 -1.00 -16.64
C GLY A 36 6.89 -0.02 -16.64
N THR A 37 7.15 1.24 -16.28
CA THR A 37 6.16 2.31 -16.25
C THR A 37 5.79 2.79 -17.64
N SER A 38 4.49 2.97 -17.88
CA SER A 38 3.97 3.72 -19.02
C SER A 38 3.81 5.20 -18.68
N SER A 39 3.60 6.08 -19.67
CA SER A 39 3.48 7.55 -19.47
C SER A 39 2.34 8.04 -18.56
N ARG A 40 1.45 7.13 -18.11
CA ARG A 40 0.36 7.38 -17.15
C ARG A 40 0.61 6.76 -15.77
N GLN A 41 1.85 6.35 -15.49
CA GLN A 41 2.24 5.66 -14.26
C GLN A 41 3.46 6.37 -13.65
N ASN A 42 3.55 6.36 -12.33
CA ASN A 42 4.64 6.97 -11.57
C ASN A 42 5.63 5.89 -11.14
N SER A 43 6.92 6.19 -11.13
CA SER A 43 7.97 5.28 -10.65
C SER A 43 8.09 5.24 -9.12
N SER A 44 7.64 6.29 -8.42
CA SER A 44 7.68 6.43 -6.96
C SER A 44 6.38 7.01 -6.40
N LEU A 45 6.17 6.85 -5.10
CA LEU A 45 5.06 7.47 -4.37
C LEU A 45 5.18 8.99 -4.36
N SER A 46 6.39 9.52 -4.17
CA SER A 46 6.67 10.96 -4.21
C SER A 46 6.27 11.61 -5.55
N ALA A 47 6.54 10.93 -6.68
CA ALA A 47 6.12 11.40 -7.99
C ALA A 47 4.59 11.41 -8.15
N ALA A 48 3.90 10.36 -7.67
CA ALA A 48 2.44 10.32 -7.68
C ALA A 48 1.82 11.42 -6.82
N ILE A 49 2.34 11.67 -5.61
CA ILE A 49 1.90 12.77 -4.74
C ILE A 49 2.11 14.12 -5.43
N SER A 50 3.27 14.33 -6.07
CA SER A 50 3.56 15.56 -6.80
C SER A 50 2.58 15.79 -7.96
N SER A 51 2.14 14.71 -8.63
CA SER A 51 1.16 14.79 -9.72
C SER A 51 -0.28 15.13 -9.27
N LEU A 52 -0.60 15.03 -7.97
CA LEU A 52 -1.86 15.52 -7.42
C LEU A 52 -1.91 17.06 -7.32
N GLY A 53 -0.77 17.74 -7.50
CA GLY A 53 -0.64 19.19 -7.39
C GLY A 53 -0.61 19.71 -5.95
N THR A 54 -0.54 21.03 -5.83
CA THR A 54 -0.44 21.74 -4.55
C THR A 54 -1.63 22.67 -4.34
N GLY A 55 -1.94 23.01 -3.08
CA GLY A 55 -2.90 24.06 -2.72
C GLY A 55 -4.23 23.56 -2.16
N SER A 56 -5.23 24.45 -2.15
CA SER A 56 -6.48 24.33 -1.37
C SER A 56 -7.51 23.32 -1.88
N SER A 57 -7.11 22.34 -2.71
CA SER A 57 -8.04 21.33 -3.23
C SER A 57 -8.52 20.42 -2.09
N SER A 58 -9.84 20.40 -1.86
CA SER A 58 -10.52 19.52 -0.90
C SER A 58 -10.96 18.19 -1.50
N SER A 59 -10.58 17.92 -2.75
CA SER A 59 -10.92 16.67 -3.45
C SER A 59 -10.42 15.44 -2.69
N THR A 60 -11.06 14.29 -2.91
CA THR A 60 -10.51 13.01 -2.46
C THR A 60 -9.68 12.40 -3.58
N ALA A 61 -8.49 11.90 -3.27
CA ALA A 61 -7.62 11.18 -4.20
C ALA A 61 -7.19 9.83 -3.63
N CYS A 62 -6.77 8.94 -4.54
CA CYS A 62 -6.13 7.69 -4.15
C CYS A 62 -4.93 7.36 -5.04
N ILE A 63 -3.99 6.60 -4.47
CA ILE A 63 -2.80 6.09 -5.14
C ILE A 63 -2.75 4.58 -4.88
N PHE A 64 -2.56 3.79 -5.94
CA PHE A 64 -2.34 2.35 -5.87
C PHE A 64 -0.88 2.02 -6.21
N MET A 65 -0.24 1.25 -5.33
CA MET A 65 1.16 0.87 -5.44
C MET A 65 1.28 -0.62 -5.79
N PHE A 66 1.96 -0.93 -6.88
CA PHE A 66 2.29 -2.32 -7.26
C PHE A 66 3.44 -2.89 -6.40
N PRO A 67 3.58 -4.23 -6.32
CA PRO A 67 4.60 -4.89 -5.51
C PRO A 67 6.01 -4.38 -5.80
N SER A 68 6.67 -3.86 -4.76
CA SER A 68 8.08 -3.48 -4.75
C SER A 68 8.47 -3.00 -3.35
N THR A 69 9.77 -3.01 -3.05
CA THR A 69 10.35 -2.03 -2.13
C THR A 69 10.54 -0.71 -2.88
N TYR A 70 10.15 0.40 -2.27
CA TYR A 70 10.32 1.76 -2.77
C TYR A 70 11.28 2.49 -1.81
N GLU A 71 12.51 2.72 -2.27
CA GLU A 71 13.56 3.39 -1.48
C GLU A 71 13.40 4.91 -1.57
N GLU A 72 12.56 5.49 -0.70
CA GLU A 72 12.25 6.93 -0.67
C GLU A 72 11.83 7.43 0.73
N GLN A 73 12.25 8.66 1.07
CA GLN A 73 11.69 9.42 2.19
C GLN A 73 10.54 10.30 1.67
N VAL A 74 9.33 10.12 2.19
CA VAL A 74 8.10 10.73 1.63
C VAL A 74 7.49 11.73 2.60
N VAL A 75 7.24 12.96 2.14
CA VAL A 75 6.51 13.99 2.90
C VAL A 75 5.20 14.35 2.20
N ILE A 76 4.07 14.08 2.87
CA ILE A 76 2.72 14.29 2.35
C ILE A 76 2.14 15.56 2.97
N ASN A 77 2.59 16.72 2.50
CA ASN A 77 2.22 18.03 3.04
C ASN A 77 1.56 18.99 2.03
N ALA A 78 1.84 18.85 0.73
CA ALA A 78 1.48 19.82 -0.30
C ALA A 78 0.05 19.65 -0.82
N TYR A 79 -0.43 18.40 -0.91
CA TYR A 79 -1.81 18.07 -1.20
C TYR A 79 -2.66 18.24 0.07
N LYS A 80 -3.76 19.01 -0.01
CA LYS A 80 -4.64 19.31 1.13
C LYS A 80 -5.96 18.52 1.13
N GLY A 81 -6.18 17.71 0.11
CA GLY A 81 -7.35 16.82 0.01
C GLY A 81 -7.17 15.53 0.81
N ALA A 82 -8.25 14.77 0.96
CA ALA A 82 -8.19 13.46 1.60
C ALA A 82 -7.47 12.47 0.67
N LEU A 83 -6.34 11.91 1.12
CA LEU A 83 -5.53 10.98 0.33
C LEU A 83 -5.62 9.56 0.90
N THR A 84 -5.92 8.58 0.04
CA THR A 84 -5.85 7.15 0.38
C THR A 84 -4.76 6.43 -0.41
N LEU A 85 -3.78 5.85 0.28
CA LEU A 85 -2.81 4.93 -0.30
C LEU A 85 -3.29 3.48 -0.19
N TYR A 86 -3.10 2.73 -1.26
CA TYR A 86 -3.45 1.33 -1.38
C TYR A 86 -2.26 0.52 -1.90
N GLY A 87 -1.75 -0.40 -1.08
CA GLY A 87 -0.79 -1.39 -1.54
C GLY A 87 -1.48 -2.56 -2.25
N TYR A 88 -0.75 -3.17 -3.19
CA TYR A 88 -1.09 -4.49 -3.70
C TYR A 88 -1.06 -5.52 -2.56
N THR A 89 -2.10 -6.35 -2.49
CA THR A 89 -2.15 -7.49 -1.57
C THR A 89 -3.06 -8.60 -2.11
N ALA A 90 -2.77 -9.84 -1.73
CA ALA A 90 -3.69 -10.97 -1.91
C ALA A 90 -4.81 -11.02 -0.84
N ASP A 91 -4.66 -10.25 0.25
CA ASP A 91 -5.52 -10.26 1.43
C ASP A 91 -5.57 -8.82 2.00
N THR A 92 -6.72 -8.15 1.90
CA THR A 92 -6.89 -6.80 2.46
C THR A 92 -7.16 -6.78 3.97
N SER A 93 -7.50 -7.93 4.56
CA SER A 93 -7.84 -8.06 5.99
C SER A 93 -6.61 -8.20 6.89
N SER A 94 -5.46 -8.56 6.33
CA SER A 94 -4.21 -8.82 7.05
C SER A 94 -3.03 -8.08 6.44
N TYR A 95 -2.09 -7.65 7.28
CA TYR A 95 -0.79 -7.13 6.84
C TYR A 95 0.14 -8.24 6.35
N ALA A 96 -0.10 -9.50 6.70
CA ALA A 96 0.78 -10.64 6.40
C ALA A 96 0.90 -10.98 4.90
N ARG A 97 0.17 -10.27 4.02
CA ARG A 97 0.20 -10.40 2.55
C ARG A 97 0.51 -9.07 1.85
N ASN A 98 0.96 -8.05 2.58
CA ASN A 98 1.50 -6.83 2.01
C ASN A 98 2.67 -7.18 1.08
N GLN A 99 2.77 -6.49 -0.06
CA GLN A 99 3.87 -6.66 -1.03
C GLN A 99 4.49 -5.31 -1.44
N VAL A 100 4.11 -4.25 -0.73
CA VAL A 100 4.58 -2.88 -0.95
C VAL A 100 5.26 -2.44 0.33
N THR A 101 6.54 -2.12 0.24
CA THR A 101 7.31 -1.56 1.35
C THR A 101 7.83 -0.19 0.94
N ILE A 102 7.55 0.84 1.72
CA ILE A 102 8.25 2.13 1.61
C ILE A 102 9.40 2.07 2.62
N ASN A 103 10.62 2.18 2.12
CA ASN A 103 11.83 2.02 2.92
C ASN A 103 12.71 3.26 2.81
N HIS A 104 13.36 3.61 3.92
CA HIS A 104 14.42 4.60 3.97
C HIS A 104 15.37 4.25 5.12
N SER A 105 16.54 4.86 5.21
CA SER A 105 17.47 4.65 6.33
C SER A 105 18.01 5.97 6.82
N LYS A 106 17.58 6.41 8.02
CA LYS A 106 17.95 7.70 8.62
C LYS A 106 17.70 7.69 10.13
N ASN A 107 18.65 8.13 10.94
CA ASN A 107 18.43 8.32 12.38
C ASN A 107 17.99 9.75 12.72
N ALA A 108 17.37 9.93 13.89
CA ALA A 108 16.98 11.24 14.42
C ALA A 108 18.19 12.19 14.56
N THR A 109 19.29 11.71 15.15
CA THR A 109 20.51 12.50 15.34
C THR A 109 21.06 13.13 14.06
N ALA A 110 21.18 12.40 12.93
CA ALA A 110 21.66 13.01 11.67
C ALA A 110 20.54 13.74 10.89
N ALA A 111 19.27 13.44 11.16
CA ALA A 111 18.15 14.17 10.60
C ALA A 111 17.89 15.52 11.27
N GLY A 112 18.33 15.70 12.52
CA GLY A 112 18.09 16.87 13.36
C GLY A 112 16.78 16.83 14.17
N SER A 113 15.87 15.88 13.88
CA SER A 113 14.70 15.57 14.69
C SER A 113 14.13 14.18 14.37
N ASP A 114 13.24 13.68 15.23
CA ASP A 114 12.51 12.43 14.99
C ASP A 114 11.65 12.52 13.72
N GLU A 115 10.90 13.61 13.53
CA GLU A 115 10.05 13.79 12.34
C GLU A 115 10.90 13.83 11.06
N ALA A 116 12.05 14.52 11.11
CA ALA A 116 12.98 14.60 9.97
C ALA A 116 13.63 13.23 9.63
N SER A 117 13.57 12.25 10.53
CA SER A 117 14.06 10.87 10.33
C SER A 117 13.00 9.91 9.78
N SER A 118 11.72 10.29 9.81
CA SER A 118 10.60 9.42 9.42
C SER A 118 10.66 9.03 7.92
N THR A 119 10.39 7.77 7.61
CA THR A 119 10.30 7.29 6.22
C THR A 119 9.07 7.87 5.51
N VAL A 120 7.95 8.02 6.22
CA VAL A 120 6.72 8.65 5.71
C VAL A 120 6.21 9.66 6.74
N ASP A 121 6.15 10.93 6.35
CA ASP A 121 5.63 12.06 7.11
C ASP A 121 4.28 12.50 6.52
N ALA A 122 3.18 12.02 7.09
CA ALA A 122 1.84 12.28 6.60
C ALA A 122 1.16 13.45 7.33
N ARG A 123 1.13 14.64 6.70
CA ARG A 123 0.56 15.89 7.27
C ARG A 123 -0.80 16.30 6.69
N GLY A 124 -1.41 15.44 5.86
CA GLY A 124 -2.72 15.65 5.26
C GLY A 124 -3.87 15.29 6.21
N THR A 125 -5.01 15.98 6.09
CA THR A 125 -6.23 15.64 6.82
C THR A 125 -6.88 14.38 6.24
N ASN A 126 -7.41 13.50 7.09
CA ASN A 126 -8.08 12.26 6.69
C ASN A 126 -7.22 11.36 5.76
N PHE A 127 -5.90 11.35 5.99
CA PHE A 127 -4.97 10.43 5.33
C PHE A 127 -5.30 8.97 5.71
N LYS A 128 -5.24 8.08 4.73
CA LYS A 128 -5.48 6.64 4.91
C LYS A 128 -4.41 5.84 4.17
N MET A 129 -3.97 4.75 4.76
CA MET A 129 -2.99 3.83 4.15
C MET A 129 -3.41 2.40 4.45
N TYR A 130 -3.46 1.56 3.42
CA TYR A 130 -3.88 0.17 3.53
C TYR A 130 -2.88 -0.76 2.83
N ASN A 131 -2.52 -1.84 3.52
CA ASN A 131 -1.73 -2.95 2.99
C ASN A 131 -0.34 -2.54 2.42
N ILE A 132 0.30 -1.59 3.10
CA ILE A 132 1.65 -1.07 2.81
C ILE A 132 2.45 -1.17 4.10
N ASP A 133 3.67 -1.70 4.00
CA ASP A 133 4.66 -1.68 5.07
C ASP A 133 5.50 -0.40 4.96
N VAL A 134 5.84 0.20 6.11
CA VAL A 134 6.75 1.35 6.18
C VAL A 134 7.88 0.99 7.12
N ALA A 135 9.12 1.08 6.63
CA ALA A 135 10.32 0.68 7.34
C ALA A 135 11.34 1.81 7.40
N ASN A 136 12.03 1.92 8.54
CA ASN A 136 13.28 2.67 8.64
C ASN A 136 14.42 1.66 8.88
N ALA A 137 15.19 1.38 7.84
CA ALA A 137 16.25 0.37 7.83
C ALA A 137 17.56 0.83 8.51
N PHE A 138 17.56 1.94 9.26
CA PHE A 138 18.72 2.36 10.05
C PHE A 138 19.05 1.38 11.18
N GLY A 139 18.04 0.70 11.74
CA GLY A 139 18.19 -0.17 12.90
C GLY A 139 17.98 0.60 14.22
N VAL A 140 18.85 0.38 15.21
CA VAL A 140 18.74 1.05 16.51
C VAL A 140 19.12 2.52 16.36
N GLY A 141 18.14 3.40 16.48
CA GLY A 141 18.32 4.85 16.50
C GLY A 141 18.80 5.39 17.86
N SER A 142 19.16 6.68 17.85
CA SER A 142 19.56 7.49 19.00
C SER A 142 19.10 8.93 18.81
#